data_AF-A0A1M5ALZ7-F1
#
_entry.id   AF-A0A1M5ALZ7-F1
#
_cell.length_a   1.000
_cell.length_b   1.000
_cell.length_c   1.000
_cell.angle_alpha   90.00
_cell.angle_beta   90.00
_cell.angle_gamma   90.00
#
_symmetry.space_group_name_H-M   'P 1'
#
loop_
_entity.id
_entity.type
_entity.pdbx_description
1 polymer ?
#
loop_
_entity_poly.entity_id
_entity_poly.type
_entity_poly.pdbx_seq_one_letter_code
_entity_poly.pdbx_strand_id
1 'polypeptide(L)'
;MTNLSRITSKITKFIFRLFCLILGLHVLFIVFLLAAGTYKVMLSWTLLDVSQEYKKIDAYEGIVLKDYNKQKAYKRSFCGLTETDEPADFSYHGEQLNSTAHDTLQRLAPGNAGHIGQCTLSPDGRRILYVKANPSDEADPTDIVDYSYNVLNLDDGTVLEYFRNPRAGLGVEWH
;
A
#
# COMPACT_ATOMS: atom_id res chain seq x y z
N MET A 1 12.25 -11.72 71.40
CA MET A 1 11.45 -10.89 70.45
C MET A 1 12.20 -10.59 69.13
N THR A 2 13.06 -11.46 68.61
CA THR A 2 14.03 -11.11 67.54
C THR A 2 13.86 -11.84 66.19
N ASN A 3 13.17 -12.99 66.15
CA ASN A 3 12.99 -13.76 64.90
C ASN A 3 11.75 -13.33 64.10
N LEU A 4 10.64 -12.99 64.77
CA LEU A 4 9.39 -12.60 64.10
C LEU A 4 9.53 -11.28 63.32
N SER A 5 10.27 -10.30 63.87
CA SER A 5 10.52 -9.00 63.22
C SER A 5 11.47 -9.09 62.01
N ARG A 6 12.42 -10.04 62.03
CA ARG A 6 13.28 -10.32 60.87
C ARG A 6 12.51 -10.96 59.72
N ILE A 7 11.59 -11.87 60.03
CA ILE A 7 10.76 -12.57 59.04
C ILE A 7 9.79 -11.58 58.38
N THR A 8 9.11 -10.74 59.17
CA THR A 8 8.19 -9.71 58.64
C THR A 8 8.94 -8.71 57.76
N SER A 9 10.12 -8.23 58.17
CA SER A 9 10.94 -7.33 57.35
C SER A 9 11.34 -7.93 55.99
N LYS A 10 11.68 -9.22 55.94
CA LYS A 10 12.00 -9.93 54.69
C LYS A 10 10.78 -10.06 53.78
N ILE A 11 9.62 -10.41 54.34
CA ILE A 11 8.36 -10.53 53.60
C ILE A 11 7.94 -9.18 53.02
N THR A 12 7.99 -8.09 53.79
CA THR A 12 7.64 -6.75 53.30
C THR A 12 8.53 -6.31 52.15
N LYS A 13 9.86 -6.55 52.25
CA LYS A 13 10.80 -6.25 51.15
C LYS A 13 10.51 -7.09 49.90
N PHE A 14 10.14 -8.36 50.07
CA PHE A 14 9.78 -9.23 48.97
C PHE A 14 8.50 -8.75 48.27
N ILE A 15 7.45 -8.44 49.02
CA ILE A 15 6.17 -7.92 48.49
C ILE A 15 6.41 -6.60 47.76
N PHE A 16 7.21 -5.69 48.32
CA PHE A 16 7.53 -4.42 47.68
C PHE A 16 8.28 -4.62 46.34
N ARG A 17 9.29 -5.50 46.31
CA ARG A 17 10.00 -5.83 45.07
C ARG A 17 9.09 -6.45 44.02
N LEU A 18 8.18 -7.35 44.43
CA LEU A 18 7.19 -7.96 43.54
C LEU A 18 6.24 -6.90 42.98
N PHE A 19 5.75 -5.98 43.81
CA PHE A 19 4.92 -4.87 43.37
C PHE A 19 5.63 -3.97 42.35
N CYS A 20 6.88 -3.57 42.62
CA CYS A 20 7.66 -2.78 41.66
C CYS A 20 7.89 -3.51 40.33
N LEU A 21 8.12 -4.82 40.37
CA LEU A 21 8.28 -5.64 39.17
C LEU A 21 6.98 -5.68 38.34
N ILE A 22 5.83 -5.89 38.99
CA ILE A 22 4.52 -5.88 38.32
C ILE A 22 4.26 -4.50 37.70
N LEU A 23 4.53 -3.42 38.42
CA LEU A 23 4.37 -2.05 37.90
C LEU A 23 5.28 -1.81 36.69
N GLY A 24 6.55 -2.24 36.76
CA GLY A 24 7.49 -2.14 35.64
C GLY A 24 7.03 -2.90 34.40
N LEU A 25 6.49 -4.10 34.57
CA LEU A 25 5.90 -4.89 33.47
C LEU A 25 4.70 -4.20 32.83
N HIS A 26 3.82 -3.56 33.63
CA HIS A 26 2.69 -2.80 33.09
C HIS A 26 3.13 -1.60 32.28
N VAL A 27 4.12 -0.83 32.76
CA VAL A 27 4.68 0.30 32.01
C VAL A 27 5.30 -0.18 30.70
N LEU A 28 6.09 -1.26 30.74
CA LEU A 28 6.68 -1.85 29.54
C LEU A 28 5.60 -2.28 28.52
N PHE A 29 4.52 -2.90 29.00
CA PHE A 29 3.41 -3.32 28.16
C PHE A 29 2.69 -2.13 27.52
N ILE A 30 2.44 -1.06 28.26
CA ILE A 30 1.84 0.18 27.72
C ILE A 30 2.74 0.79 26.65
N VAL A 31 4.05 0.89 26.91
CA VAL A 31 5.02 1.41 25.93
C VAL A 31 5.05 0.54 24.67
N PHE A 32 5.02 -0.79 24.81
CA PHE A 32 4.92 -1.71 23.68
C PHE A 32 3.65 -1.49 22.85
N LEU A 33 2.49 -1.36 23.49
CA LEU A 33 1.23 -1.08 22.80
C LEU A 33 1.25 0.26 22.06
N LEU A 34 1.83 1.30 22.68
CA LEU A 34 2.00 2.60 22.02
C LEU A 34 2.90 2.49 20.80
N ALA A 35 4.05 1.81 20.91
CA ALA A 35 4.96 1.60 19.78
C ALA A 35 4.33 0.77 18.65
N ALA A 36 3.59 -0.29 18.99
CA ALA A 36 2.87 -1.09 18.00
C ALA A 36 1.73 -0.30 17.34
N GLY A 37 1.03 0.54 18.11
CA GLY A 37 -0.03 1.42 17.64
C GLY A 37 0.51 2.49 16.69
N THR A 38 1.59 3.19 17.05
CA THR A 38 2.21 4.21 16.20
C THR A 38 2.75 3.62 14.91
N TYR A 39 3.33 2.41 14.94
CA TYR A 39 3.76 1.71 13.73
C TYR A 39 2.59 1.42 12.78
N LYS A 40 1.45 0.94 13.29
CA LYS A 40 0.24 0.73 12.48
C LYS A 40 -0.33 2.03 11.93
N VAL A 41 -0.32 3.11 12.72
CA VAL A 41 -0.77 4.43 12.28
C VAL A 41 0.13 4.97 11.17
N MET A 42 1.45 4.84 11.30
CA MET A 42 2.40 5.24 10.25
C MET A 42 2.19 4.48 8.94
N LEU A 43 2.00 3.15 9.00
CA LEU A 43 1.65 2.33 7.83
C LEU A 43 0.30 2.72 7.21
N SER A 44 -0.65 3.19 8.02
CA SER A 44 -1.95 3.66 7.52
C SER A 44 -1.83 5.05 6.91
N TRP A 45 -0.93 5.90 7.43
CA TRP A 45 -0.68 7.24 6.92
C TRP A 45 -0.09 7.25 5.51
N THR A 46 0.73 6.26 5.17
CA THR A 46 1.22 6.08 3.79
C THR A 46 0.12 5.66 2.81
N LEU A 47 -1.06 5.26 3.30
CA LEU A 47 -2.22 4.90 2.48
C LEU A 47 -3.28 6.01 2.42
N LEU A 48 -3.27 6.94 3.38
CA LEU A 48 -4.14 8.12 3.32
C LEU A 48 -3.66 9.03 2.19
N ASP A 49 -4.60 9.43 1.35
CA ASP A 49 -4.33 10.35 0.25
C ASP A 49 -5.02 11.68 0.49
N VAL A 50 -4.28 12.55 1.16
CA VAL A 50 -4.71 13.91 1.45
C VAL A 50 -4.72 14.77 0.20
N SER A 51 -3.88 14.45 -0.78
CA SER A 51 -3.74 15.24 -2.01
C SER A 51 -4.94 15.09 -2.93
N GLN A 52 -5.44 13.85 -3.05
CA GLN A 52 -6.46 13.43 -4.02
C GLN A 52 -6.16 13.93 -5.45
N GLU A 53 -4.89 14.08 -5.82
CA GLU A 53 -4.50 14.61 -7.14
C GLU A 53 -5.06 13.78 -8.28
N TYR A 54 -5.26 12.47 -8.05
CA TYR A 54 -5.88 11.56 -8.99
C TYR A 54 -7.26 12.01 -9.49
N LYS A 55 -7.99 12.83 -8.73
CA LYS A 55 -9.29 13.37 -9.16
C LYS A 55 -9.19 14.34 -10.33
N LYS A 56 -7.99 14.83 -10.65
CA LYS A 56 -7.70 15.64 -11.85
C LYS A 56 -7.64 14.79 -13.13
N ILE A 57 -7.53 13.47 -13.01
CA ILE A 57 -7.65 12.58 -14.16
C ILE A 57 -9.13 12.57 -14.59
N ASP A 58 -9.44 13.00 -15.82
CA ASP A 58 -10.84 12.90 -16.27
C ASP A 58 -11.29 11.44 -16.26
N ALA A 59 -12.52 11.21 -15.83
CA ALA A 59 -13.11 9.88 -15.65
C ALA A 59 -12.28 8.94 -14.75
N TYR A 60 -11.51 9.48 -13.78
CA TYR A 60 -10.81 8.67 -12.76
C TYR A 60 -11.75 7.71 -12.01
N GLU A 61 -13.05 8.05 -11.93
CA GLU A 61 -14.06 7.20 -11.31
C GLU A 61 -14.22 5.87 -12.05
N GLY A 62 -13.88 5.78 -13.35
CA GLY A 62 -13.88 4.54 -14.11
C GLY A 62 -12.67 3.63 -13.84
N ILE A 63 -11.68 4.09 -13.06
CA ILE A 63 -10.48 3.30 -12.75
C ILE A 63 -10.77 2.29 -11.64
N VAL A 64 -10.63 1.01 -11.95
CA VAL A 64 -10.80 -0.10 -11.01
C VAL A 64 -9.50 -0.86 -10.80
N LEU A 65 -9.18 -1.14 -9.54
CA LEU A 65 -8.02 -1.93 -9.12
C LEU A 65 -8.47 -3.32 -8.67
N LYS A 66 -7.79 -4.37 -9.14
CA LYS A 66 -8.25 -5.76 -9.01
C LYS A 66 -7.27 -6.60 -8.22
N ASP A 67 -7.72 -7.25 -7.15
CA ASP A 67 -6.97 -8.31 -6.49
C ASP A 67 -7.43 -9.66 -7.07
N TYR A 68 -6.61 -10.23 -7.96
CA TYR A 68 -6.89 -11.52 -8.61
C TYR A 68 -6.99 -12.68 -7.59
N ASN A 69 -6.22 -12.62 -6.50
CA ASN A 69 -6.20 -13.70 -5.50
C ASN A 69 -7.48 -13.70 -4.65
N LYS A 70 -7.96 -12.50 -4.29
CA LYS A 70 -9.18 -12.36 -3.49
C LYS A 70 -10.46 -12.27 -4.33
N GLN A 71 -10.35 -12.10 -5.65
CA GLN A 71 -11.47 -11.81 -6.54
C GLN A 71 -12.26 -10.58 -6.05
N LYS A 72 -11.52 -9.51 -5.71
CA LYS A 72 -12.07 -8.27 -5.16
C LYS A 72 -11.62 -7.05 -5.97
N ALA A 73 -12.55 -6.13 -6.18
CA ALA A 73 -12.33 -4.88 -6.88
C ALA A 73 -12.27 -3.72 -5.87
N TYR A 74 -11.45 -2.72 -6.18
CA TYR A 74 -11.22 -1.56 -5.33
C TYR A 74 -11.19 -0.27 -6.14
N LYS A 75 -11.61 0.82 -5.50
CA LYS A 75 -11.44 2.19 -5.98
C LYS A 75 -10.61 3.02 -5.01
N ARG A 76 -10.00 4.09 -5.52
CA ARG A 76 -9.31 5.07 -4.69
C ARG A 76 -10.30 5.90 -3.89
N SER A 77 -9.94 6.16 -2.64
CA SER A 77 -10.63 7.07 -1.74
C SER A 77 -9.62 7.85 -0.91
N PHE A 78 -10.10 8.82 -0.13
CA PHE A 78 -9.26 9.54 0.84
C PHE A 78 -8.52 8.58 1.79
N CYS A 79 -9.16 7.47 2.16
CA CYS A 79 -8.64 6.49 3.10
C CYS A 79 -7.82 5.38 2.44
N GLY A 80 -7.41 5.55 1.18
CA GLY A 80 -6.63 4.54 0.48
C GLY A 80 -7.43 3.83 -0.60
N LEU A 81 -7.64 2.52 -0.41
CA LEU A 81 -8.47 1.69 -1.27
C LEU A 81 -9.74 1.31 -0.55
N THR A 82 -10.86 1.38 -1.27
CA THR A 82 -12.17 0.97 -0.79
C THR A 82 -12.73 -0.08 -1.73
N GLU A 83 -13.23 -1.18 -1.17
CA GLU A 83 -13.87 -2.24 -1.96
C GLU A 83 -15.08 -1.67 -2.73
N THR A 84 -15.29 -2.15 -3.95
CA THR A 84 -16.39 -1.73 -4.81
C THR A 84 -17.15 -2.94 -5.35
N ASP A 85 -18.46 -2.75 -5.57
CA ASP A 85 -19.35 -3.73 -6.21
C ASP A 85 -19.36 -3.59 -7.74
N GLU A 86 -18.52 -2.73 -8.30
CA GLU A 86 -18.43 -2.60 -9.76
C GLU A 86 -17.97 -3.90 -10.41
N PRO A 87 -18.59 -4.27 -11.54
CA PRO A 87 -18.25 -5.49 -12.25
C PRO A 87 -16.81 -5.38 -12.73
N ALA A 88 -15.95 -6.31 -12.33
CA ALA A 88 -14.55 -6.34 -12.73
C ALA A 88 -14.22 -7.69 -13.35
N ASP A 89 -13.43 -7.69 -14.42
CA ASP A 89 -12.99 -8.93 -15.04
C ASP A 89 -11.76 -9.49 -14.31
N PHE A 90 -11.95 -10.57 -13.55
CA PHE A 90 -10.87 -11.27 -12.86
C PHE A 90 -10.25 -12.40 -13.68
N SER A 91 -10.71 -12.63 -14.92
CA SER A 91 -10.01 -13.55 -15.80
C SER A 91 -8.64 -12.95 -16.15
N TYR A 92 -7.59 -13.69 -15.83
CA TYR A 92 -6.22 -13.26 -16.06
C TYR A 92 -5.92 -13.38 -17.55
N HIS A 93 -5.98 -12.27 -18.28
CA HIS A 93 -5.72 -12.25 -19.73
C HIS A 93 -4.23 -12.16 -20.09
N GLY A 94 -3.34 -12.35 -19.11
CA GLY A 94 -1.91 -12.12 -19.31
C GLY A 94 -1.59 -10.63 -19.51
N GLU A 95 -0.32 -10.30 -19.32
CA GLU A 95 0.20 -8.96 -19.56
C GLU A 95 0.00 -8.64 -21.05
N GLN A 96 -0.90 -7.71 -21.39
CA GLN A 96 -1.06 -7.21 -22.77
C GLN A 96 0.13 -6.32 -23.16
N LEU A 97 1.36 -6.85 -23.03
CA LEU A 97 2.62 -6.19 -23.40
C LEU A 97 2.77 -6.03 -24.91
N ASN A 98 1.97 -6.75 -25.70
CA ASN A 98 1.87 -6.59 -27.15
C ASN A 98 0.62 -5.79 -27.55
N SER A 99 0.22 -4.81 -26.73
CA SER A 99 -0.87 -3.90 -27.06
C SER A 99 -0.33 -2.58 -27.61
N THR A 100 -1.12 -1.92 -28.46
CA THR A 100 -0.84 -0.55 -28.92
C THR A 100 -0.62 0.42 -27.76
N ALA A 101 -1.22 0.15 -26.59
CA ALA A 101 -1.00 0.92 -25.38
C ALA A 101 0.45 0.78 -24.88
N HIS A 102 0.99 -0.44 -24.82
CA HIS A 102 2.37 -0.68 -24.37
C HIS A 102 3.39 0.02 -25.28
N ASP A 103 3.25 -0.13 -26.61
CA ASP A 103 4.13 0.52 -27.58
C ASP A 103 4.06 2.05 -27.50
N THR A 104 2.84 2.58 -27.31
CA THR A 104 2.64 4.02 -27.15
C THR A 104 3.27 4.54 -25.86
N LEU A 105 3.17 3.78 -24.77
CA LEU A 105 3.76 4.11 -23.48
C LEU A 105 5.30 4.09 -23.56
N GLN A 106 5.90 3.08 -24.20
CA GLN A 106 7.34 3.05 -24.44
C GLN A 106 7.83 4.25 -25.26
N ARG A 107 7.06 4.66 -26.28
CA ARG A 107 7.42 5.79 -27.16
C ARG A 107 7.30 7.14 -26.46
N LEU A 108 6.22 7.37 -25.72
CA LEU A 108 5.90 8.68 -25.15
C LEU A 108 6.47 8.89 -23.74
N ALA A 109 6.69 7.82 -22.98
CA ALA A 109 7.23 7.89 -21.64
C ALA A 109 8.27 6.78 -21.39
N PRO A 110 9.38 6.75 -22.15
CA PRO A 110 10.36 5.64 -22.09
C PRO A 110 10.96 5.43 -20.70
N GLY A 111 11.21 6.49 -19.92
CA GLY A 111 11.69 6.38 -18.54
C GLY A 111 10.67 5.80 -17.55
N ASN A 112 9.39 5.76 -17.93
CA ASN A 112 8.31 5.20 -17.13
C ASN A 112 7.89 3.80 -17.60
N ALA A 113 8.46 3.31 -18.70
CA ALA A 113 8.03 2.05 -19.32
C ALA A 113 8.83 0.81 -18.87
N GLY A 114 9.85 0.97 -18.03
CA GLY A 114 10.55 -0.15 -17.41
C GLY A 114 9.62 -0.91 -16.44
N HIS A 115 9.62 -2.25 -16.52
CA HIS A 115 8.89 -3.16 -15.62
C HIS A 115 7.36 -2.95 -15.57
N ILE A 116 6.75 -2.65 -16.71
CA ILE A 116 5.28 -2.60 -16.81
C ILE A 116 4.71 -4.01 -16.66
N GLY A 117 3.82 -4.21 -15.69
CA GLY A 117 3.07 -5.48 -15.55
C GLY A 117 1.74 -5.48 -16.29
N GLN A 118 1.07 -4.33 -16.41
CA GLN A 118 -0.20 -4.24 -17.13
C GLN A 118 -0.42 -2.81 -17.65
N CYS A 119 -1.09 -2.66 -18.79
CA CYS A 119 -1.57 -1.37 -19.27
C CYS A 119 -2.92 -1.51 -19.99
N THR A 120 -3.71 -0.45 -19.99
CA THR A 120 -4.99 -0.36 -20.71
C THR A 120 -5.23 1.07 -21.17
N LEU A 121 -5.88 1.24 -22.31
CA LEU A 121 -6.37 2.54 -22.76
C LEU A 121 -7.63 2.93 -21.97
N SER A 122 -7.81 4.22 -21.75
CA SER A 122 -9.11 4.76 -21.33
C SER A 122 -10.16 4.58 -22.45
N PRO A 123 -11.47 4.54 -22.14
CA PRO A 123 -12.53 4.36 -23.13
C PRO A 123 -12.55 5.44 -24.22
N ASP A 124 -12.11 6.66 -23.89
CA ASP A 124 -11.97 7.77 -24.82
C ASP A 124 -10.69 7.72 -25.67
N GLY A 125 -9.79 6.76 -25.40
CA GLY A 125 -8.53 6.56 -26.11
C GLY A 125 -7.48 7.65 -25.88
N ARG A 126 -7.68 8.55 -24.91
CA ARG A 126 -6.79 9.70 -24.65
C ARG A 126 -5.78 9.47 -23.53
N ARG A 127 -5.90 8.36 -22.79
CA ARG A 127 -5.03 8.06 -21.66
C ARG A 127 -4.65 6.59 -21.64
N ILE A 128 -3.51 6.30 -21.02
CA ILE A 128 -3.07 4.95 -20.71
C ILE A 128 -2.93 4.82 -19.20
N LEU A 129 -3.71 3.91 -18.61
CA LEU A 129 -3.50 3.45 -17.24
C LEU A 129 -2.54 2.27 -17.26
N TYR A 130 -1.51 2.30 -16.44
CA TYR A 130 -0.53 1.22 -16.36
C TYR A 130 0.01 0.99 -14.96
N VAL A 131 0.49 -0.24 -14.73
CA VAL A 131 1.14 -0.68 -13.50
C VAL A 131 2.62 -0.87 -13.77
N LYS A 132 3.46 -0.21 -12.98
CA LYS A 132 4.90 -0.33 -13.00
C LYS A 132 5.37 -1.00 -11.72
N ALA A 133 6.12 -2.09 -11.84
CA ALA A 133 6.85 -2.69 -10.72
C ALA A 133 8.13 -1.88 -10.47
N ASN A 134 8.38 -1.46 -9.24
CA ASN A 134 9.55 -0.70 -8.87
C ASN A 134 10.52 -1.61 -8.11
N PRO A 135 11.62 -2.07 -8.75
CA PRO A 135 12.61 -2.90 -8.07
C PRO A 135 13.44 -2.09 -7.07
N SER A 136 14.05 -2.78 -6.12
CA SER A 136 15.00 -2.19 -5.16
C SER A 136 16.31 -1.77 -5.85
N ASP A 137 16.70 -2.53 -6.87
CA ASP A 137 17.86 -2.29 -7.73
C ASP A 137 17.50 -2.62 -9.19
N GLU A 138 17.77 -1.70 -10.11
CA GLU A 138 17.56 -1.94 -11.55
C GLU A 138 18.49 -3.04 -12.11
N ALA A 139 19.61 -3.32 -11.41
CA ALA A 139 20.50 -4.43 -11.76
C ALA A 139 19.95 -5.80 -11.31
N ASP A 140 19.02 -5.84 -10.35
CA ASP A 140 18.30 -7.04 -9.91
C ASP A 140 16.78 -6.78 -9.89
N PRO A 141 16.14 -6.76 -11.06
CA PRO A 141 14.74 -6.37 -11.20
C PRO A 141 13.75 -7.39 -10.62
N THR A 142 14.25 -8.47 -10.00
CA THR A 142 13.39 -9.50 -9.38
C THR A 142 12.93 -9.12 -7.97
N ASP A 143 13.67 -8.23 -7.29
CA ASP A 143 13.31 -7.75 -5.95
C ASP A 143 12.42 -6.51 -6.02
N ILE A 144 11.10 -6.73 -6.15
CA ILE A 144 10.12 -5.65 -6.26
C ILE A 144 9.78 -5.07 -4.88
N VAL A 145 10.00 -3.76 -4.72
CA VAL A 145 9.71 -3.02 -3.49
C VAL A 145 8.26 -2.60 -3.43
N ASP A 146 7.76 -2.01 -4.53
CA ASP A 146 6.38 -1.54 -4.63
C ASP A 146 5.89 -1.55 -6.08
N TYR A 147 4.58 -1.33 -6.23
CA TYR A 147 3.94 -1.13 -7.53
C TYR A 147 3.35 0.28 -7.59
N SER A 148 3.69 1.04 -8.64
CA SER A 148 3.04 2.31 -8.94
C SER A 148 2.03 2.15 -10.07
N TYR A 149 0.89 2.81 -9.91
CA TYR A 149 -0.23 2.82 -10.83
C TYR A 149 -0.30 4.22 -11.39
N ASN A 150 -0.13 4.36 -12.70
CA ASN A 150 0.12 5.65 -13.31
C ASN A 150 -0.82 5.84 -14.50
N VAL A 151 -1.16 7.10 -14.77
CA VAL A 151 -1.95 7.49 -15.92
C VAL A 151 -1.12 8.42 -16.78
N LEU A 152 -0.82 7.99 -18.01
CA LEU A 152 -0.24 8.82 -19.06
C LEU A 152 -1.36 9.51 -19.84
N ASN A 153 -1.29 10.83 -19.93
CA ASN A 153 -2.09 11.62 -20.85
C ASN A 153 -1.43 11.64 -22.24
N LEU A 154 -2.16 11.22 -23.27
CA LEU A 154 -1.63 11.10 -24.63
C LEU A 154 -1.57 12.44 -25.38
N ASP A 155 -2.29 13.46 -24.90
CA ASP A 155 -2.32 14.76 -25.57
C ASP A 155 -1.06 15.59 -25.27
N ASP A 156 -0.57 15.54 -24.04
CA ASP A 156 0.56 16.35 -23.57
C ASP A 156 1.74 15.52 -23.03
N GLY A 157 1.60 14.20 -22.95
CA GLY A 157 2.63 13.28 -22.46
C GLY A 157 2.83 13.32 -20.94
N THR A 158 1.97 14.01 -20.20
CA THR A 158 2.08 14.08 -18.74
C THR A 158 1.73 12.75 -18.08
N VAL A 159 2.47 12.41 -17.02
CA VAL A 159 2.25 11.20 -16.23
C VAL A 159 1.85 11.62 -14.81
N LEU A 160 0.74 11.07 -14.32
CA LEU A 160 0.29 11.24 -12.94
C LEU A 160 0.23 9.88 -12.23
N GLU A 161 0.82 9.80 -11.04
CA GLU A 161 0.72 8.61 -10.18
C GLU A 161 -0.67 8.58 -9.52
N TYR A 162 -1.49 7.59 -9.90
CA TYR A 162 -2.83 7.37 -9.37
C TYR A 162 -2.79 6.73 -7.98
N PHE A 163 -1.87 5.79 -7.79
CA PHE A 163 -1.74 5.02 -6.57
C PHE A 163 -0.36 4.36 -6.48
N ARG A 164 0.10 4.09 -5.25
CA ARG A 164 1.30 3.28 -4.98
C ARG A 164 0.98 2.24 -3.93
N ASN A 165 1.33 0.98 -4.19
CA ASN A 165 1.07 -0.15 -3.31
C ASN A 165 2.38 -0.87 -2.93
N PRO A 166 2.81 -0.79 -1.66
CA PRO A 166 4.07 -1.39 -1.18
C PRO A 166 3.98 -2.90 -0.89
N ARG A 167 2.94 -3.61 -1.36
CA ARG A 167 2.72 -5.01 -0.99
C ARG A 167 2.54 -5.96 -2.16
N ALA A 168 1.51 -5.73 -2.97
CA ALA A 168 1.10 -6.67 -4.00
C ALA A 168 0.64 -5.93 -5.25
N GLY A 169 1.01 -6.47 -6.40
CA GLY A 169 0.48 -6.03 -7.69
C GLY A 169 -1.03 -6.29 -7.73
N LEU A 170 -1.78 -5.25 -8.03
CA LEU A 170 -3.19 -5.28 -8.37
C LEU A 170 -3.29 -5.16 -9.89
N GLY A 171 -4.27 -5.83 -10.47
CA GLY A 171 -4.67 -5.57 -11.84
C GLY A 171 -5.31 -4.18 -11.97
N VAL A 172 -5.33 -3.66 -13.19
CA VAL A 172 -6.00 -2.41 -13.53
C VAL A 172 -7.07 -2.65 -14.58
N GLU A 173 -8.14 -1.87 -14.53
CA GLU A 173 -9.21 -1.85 -15.52
C GLU A 173 -9.82 -0.45 -15.61
N TRP A 174 -10.38 -0.14 -16.77
CA TRP A 174 -11.13 1.08 -17.05
C TRP A 174 -12.55 0.70 -17.46
N HIS A 175 -13.54 1.34 -16.83
CA HIS A 175 -14.95 1.26 -17.18
C HIS A 175 -15.43 2.51 -17.92
#